data_AF-T1ARL9-F1
#
_entry.id   AF-T1ARL9-F1
#
_cell.length_a   1.000
_cell.length_b   1.000
_cell.length_c   1.000
_cell.angle_alpha   90.00
_cell.angle_beta   90.00
_cell.angle_gamma   90.00
#
_symmetry.space_group_name_H-M   'P 1'
#
loop_
_entity.id
_entity.type
_entity.pdbx_description
1 polymer ?
#
loop_
_entity_poly.entity_id
_entity_poly.type
_entity_poly.pdbx_seq_one_letter_code
_entity_poly.pdbx_strand_id
1 'polypeptide(L)' 'MPLSEFELIERYFRGCGQRREDVIIGVGDDAAVLRCPAGAQLAVAVDTLVEDVHFPRAVPRNPSATGRSRSI' A
#
# COMPACT_ATOMS: atom_id res chain seq x y z
N MET A 1 9.97 -11.02 20.59
CA MET A 1 10.51 -10.02 19.65
C MET A 1 9.33 -9.33 18.98
N PRO A 2 9.43 -8.04 18.63
CA PRO A 2 8.43 -7.41 17.77
C PRO A 2 8.36 -8.16 16.44
N LEU A 3 7.17 -8.25 15.85
CA LEU A 3 7.00 -8.82 14.50
C LEU A 3 7.74 -7.93 13.50
N SER A 4 8.42 -8.56 12.55
CA SER A 4 8.96 -7.87 11.38
C SER A 4 7.82 -7.35 10.49
N GLU A 5 8.13 -6.38 9.63
CA GLU A 5 7.19 -5.85 8.65
C GLU A 5 6.58 -6.94 7.77
N PHE A 6 7.41 -7.83 7.21
CA PHE A 6 6.94 -8.97 6.41
C PHE A 6 6.00 -9.89 7.19
N GLU A 7 6.27 -10.15 8.46
CA GLU A 7 5.38 -10.95 9.30
C GLU A 7 4.04 -10.24 9.57
N LEU A 8 4.03 -8.92 9.66
CA LEU A 8 2.80 -8.13 9.76
C LEU A 8 2.01 -8.17 8.45
N ILE A 9 2.67 -8.01 7.30
CA ILE A 9 2.04 -8.09 5.97
C ILE A 9 1.39 -9.46 5.75
N GLU A 10 2.14 -10.52 6.02
CA GLU A 10 1.66 -11.90 5.95
C GLU A 10 0.47 -12.16 6.88
N ARG A 11 0.57 -11.72 8.14
CA ARG A 11 -0.45 -11.99 9.17
C ARG A 11 -1.74 -11.22 8.94
N TYR A 12 -1.66 -9.96 8.51
CA TYR A 12 -2.81 -9.06 8.50
C TYR A 12 -3.31 -8.72 7.11
N PHE A 13 -2.50 -8.82 6.05
CA PHE A 13 -2.87 -8.27 4.74
C PHE A 13 -2.98 -9.33 3.63
N ARG A 14 -2.16 -10.38 3.64
CA ARG A 14 -2.16 -11.42 2.58
C ARG A 14 -3.49 -12.17 2.43
N GLY A 15 -4.29 -12.24 3.49
CA GLY A 15 -5.61 -12.88 3.51
C GLY A 15 -6.80 -11.92 3.55
N CYS A 16 -6.57 -10.61 3.53
CA CYS A 16 -7.64 -9.62 3.67
C CYS A 16 -8.40 -9.39 2.37
N GLY A 17 -9.73 -9.27 2.48
CA GLY A 17 -10.61 -8.97 1.36
C GLY A 17 -11.13 -10.21 0.61
N GLN A 18 -11.82 -9.96 -0.49
CA GLN A 18 -12.39 -11.01 -1.33
C GLN A 18 -11.33 -11.58 -2.27
N ARG A 19 -11.21 -12.91 -2.32
CA ARG A 19 -10.40 -13.58 -3.35
C ARG A 19 -11.06 -13.37 -4.71
N ARG A 20 -10.34 -12.72 -5.62
CA ARG A 20 -10.81 -12.48 -6.98
C ARG A 20 -9.94 -13.24 -7.97
N GLU A 21 -10.56 -13.81 -9.00
CA GLU A 21 -9.90 -14.62 -10.02
C GLU A 21 -9.00 -13.79 -10.95
N ASP A 22 -9.23 -12.48 -11.03
CA ASP A 22 -8.43 -11.57 -11.84
C ASP A 22 -7.15 -11.11 -11.12
N VAL A 23 -6.94 -11.46 -9.85
CA VAL A 23 -5.70 -11.19 -9.12
C VAL A 23 -4.67 -12.26 -9.47
N ILE A 24 -3.62 -11.87 -10.19
CA ILE A 24 -2.51 -12.74 -10.61
C ILE A 24 -1.50 -12.90 -9.46
N ILE A 25 -1.20 -11.78 -8.79
CA ILE A 25 -0.31 -11.71 -7.62
C ILE A 25 -1.06 -10.92 -6.55
N GLY A 26 -1.29 -11.54 -5.39
CA GLY A 26 -1.97 -10.90 -4.25
C GLY A 26 -1.08 -9.90 -3.51
N VAL A 27 -1.61 -9.33 -2.42
CA VAL A 27 -0.86 -8.42 -1.53
C VAL A 27 0.32 -9.17 -0.89
N GLY A 28 1.51 -8.57 -0.88
CA GLY A 28 2.73 -9.23 -0.40
C GLY A 28 3.82 -8.27 0.08
N ASP A 29 4.23 -7.31 -0.74
CA ASP A 29 5.23 -6.30 -0.35
C ASP A 29 4.89 -4.98 -1.05
N ASP A 30 5.28 -4.84 -2.33
CA ASP A 30 5.17 -3.57 -3.04
C ASP A 30 3.83 -3.33 -3.74
N ALA A 31 3.25 -4.37 -4.36
CA ALA A 31 2.03 -4.25 -5.15
C ALA A 31 1.34 -5.59 -5.39
N ALA A 32 0.02 -5.54 -5.57
CA ALA A 32 -0.74 -6.62 -6.19
C ALA A 32 -0.80 -6.43 -7.71
N VAL A 33 -0.89 -7.52 -8.47
CA VAL A 33 -1.00 -7.49 -9.93
C VAL A 33 -2.31 -8.13 -10.36
N LEU A 34 -3.08 -7.41 -11.16
CA LEU A 34 -4.36 -7.82 -11.70
C LEU A 34 -4.30 -7.99 -13.21
N ARG A 35 -5.12 -8.92 -13.71
CA ARG A 35 -5.39 -9.09 -15.14
C ARG A 35 -6.29 -7.97 -15.62
N CYS A 36 -5.85 -7.22 -16.62
CA CYS A 36 -6.66 -6.21 -17.29
C CYS A 36 -7.09 -6.73 -18.68
N PRO A 37 -8.29 -6.38 -19.18
CA PRO A 37 -8.61 -6.54 -20.59
C PRO A 37 -7.60 -5.80 -21.48
N ALA A 38 -7.40 -6.28 -22.72
CA ALA A 38 -6.48 -5.71 -23.72
C ALA A 38 -4.96 -5.93 -23.50
N GLY A 39 -4.55 -7.11 -23.00
CA GLY A 39 -3.16 -7.57 -23.09
C GLY A 39 -2.17 -6.86 -22.15
N ALA A 40 -2.68 -6.13 -21.15
CA ALA A 40 -1.88 -5.45 -20.14
C ALA A 40 -2.14 -6.01 -18.73
N GLN A 41 -1.25 -5.67 -17.80
CA GLN A 41 -1.41 -5.95 -16.37
C GLN A 41 -1.58 -4.64 -15.60
N LEU A 42 -2.39 -4.68 -14.55
CA LEU A 42 -2.59 -3.55 -13.66
C LEU A 42 -1.88 -3.82 -12.33
N ALA A 43 -0.85 -3.04 -12.01
CA ALA A 43 -0.24 -3.04 -10.70
C ALA A 43 -0.98 -2.07 -9.77
N VAL A 44 -1.32 -2.52 -8.56
CA VAL A 44 -2.03 -1.74 -7.55
C VAL A 44 -1.21 -1.76 -6.25
N ALA A 45 -0.85 -0.58 -5.77
CA ALA A 45 -0.19 -0.36 -4.49
C ALA A 45 -1.01 0.64 -3.67
N VAL A 46 -0.95 0.50 -2.34
CA VAL A 46 -1.67 1.39 -1.41
C VAL A 46 -0.75 1.70 -0.24
N ASP A 47 -0.46 2.99 -0.06
CA ASP A 47 0.29 3.49 1.09
C ASP A 47 -0.66 4.14 2.10
N THR A 48 -0.42 3.89 3.39
CA THR A 48 -1.13 4.57 4.47
C THR A 48 -0.20 5.56 5.16
N LEU A 49 -0.56 6.84 5.17
CA LEU A 49 0.19 7.89 5.84
C LEU A 49 -0.52 8.30 7.14
N VAL A 50 0.20 8.23 8.25
CA VAL A 50 -0.27 8.60 9.60
C VAL A 50 0.14 10.03 9.94
N GLU A 51 -0.81 10.83 10.42
CA GLU A 51 -0.58 12.18 10.94
C GLU A 51 0.45 12.18 12.09
N ASP A 52 1.27 13.22 12.15
CA ASP A 52 2.42 13.42 13.06
C ASP A 52 3.57 12.40 12.91
N VAL A 53 3.42 11.39 12.05
CA VAL A 53 4.51 10.48 11.61
C VAL A 53 5.00 10.87 10.23
N HIS A 54 4.07 10.93 9.26
CA HIS A 54 4.39 11.14 7.85
C HIS A 54 4.17 12.60 7.41
N PHE A 55 3.27 13.31 8.08
CA PHE A 55 3.02 14.72 7.86
C PHE A 55 2.64 15.40 9.19
N PRO A 56 3.06 16.65 9.45
CA PRO A 56 2.75 17.32 10.70
C PRO A 56 1.27 17.72 10.77
N ARG A 57 0.67 17.68 11.96
CA ARG A 57 -0.72 18.09 12.20
C ARG A 57 -1.02 19.56 11.85
N ALA A 58 -0.01 20.42 11.92
CA ALA A 58 -0.10 21.83 11.56
C ALA A 58 0.63 22.12 10.23
N VAL A 59 0.19 21.51 9.13
CA VAL A 59 0.54 22.03 7.80
C VAL A 59 -0.40 23.21 7.50
N PRO A 60 0.08 24.47 7.37
CA PRO A 60 -0.73 25.51 6.75
C PRO A 60 -1.08 25.01 5.35
N ARG A 61 -2.37 24.98 5.00
CA ARG A 61 -2.93 24.39 3.77
C ARG A 61 -2.16 24.84 2.52
N ASN A 62 -1.06 24.17 2.22
CA ASN A 62 -0.31 24.27 0.99
C ASN A 62 -0.38 22.88 0.33
N PRO A 63 -1.23 22.70 -0.70
CA PRO A 63 -1.52 21.40 -1.28
C PRO A 63 -0.30 20.71 -1.93
N SER A 64 0.84 21.39 -2.06
CA SER A 64 2.07 20.84 -2.64
C SER A 64 2.99 20.13 -1.63
N ALA A 65 2.73 20.22 -0.32
CA ALA A 65 3.61 19.68 0.73
C ALA A 65 3.22 18.29 1.27
N THR A 66 1.97 17.85 1.06
CA THR A 66 1.42 16.62 1.68
C THR A 66 1.83 15.32 0.97
N GLY A 67 2.51 15.39 -0.19
CA GLY A 67 2.78 14.22 -1.03
C GLY A 67 4.19 13.63 -0.96
N ARG A 68 5.11 14.19 -0.16
CA ARG A 68 6.49 13.67 -0.07
C ARG A 68 6.61 12.69 1.10
N SER A 69 6.06 11.49 0.92
CA SER A 69 6.45 10.35 1.75
C SER A 69 7.93 10.10 1.50
N ARG A 70 8.79 10.36 2.48
CA ARG A 70 10.17 9.87 2.43
C ARG A 70 10.07 8.39 2.74
N SER A 71 10.28 7.55 1.72
CA SER A 71 10.58 6.14 1.94
C SER A 71 11.68 6.03 3.00
N ILE A 72 11.41 5.22 4.02
CA ILE A 72 12.38 4.82 5.04
C ILE A 72 13.48 4.01 4.36
#